data_AF-A0A3D1QV86-F1
#
_entry.id   AF-A0A3D1QV86-F1
#
_cell.length_a   1.000
_cell.length_b   1.000
_cell.length_c   1.000
_cell.angle_alpha   90.00
_cell.angle_beta   90.00
_cell.angle_gamma   90.00
#
_symmetry.space_group_name_H-M   'P 1'
#
loop_
_entity.id
_entity.type
_entity.pdbx_description
1 polymer ?
#
loop_
_entity_poly.entity_id
_entity_poly.type
_entity_poly.pdbx_seq_one_letter_code
_entity_poly.pdbx_strand_id
1 'polypeptide(L)'
;MNRGLVIPLVALFALALPARAQEPGTAAVAQSQRNADREALKKAIDGIIAQTVLSRSRVGVQVVSLDDGSVVYSRNADELLNPASNVKLFTSAAALVRLGPEFRFDTEFLVDDQSKAARPRKGQGSGDLRGNLYVRGTGDPSITTEKLWGIANELYFAGLRSVSGNLVLDDSYFDGNRIGPGFDQEESDRAYMAPTGALSLNWNAIGVYLSPGASP
;
A
#
# COMPACT_ATOMS: atom_id res chain seq x y z
N MET A 1 -9.32 -13.66 -50.05
CA MET A 1 -8.18 -12.74 -50.27
C MET A 1 -7.26 -12.83 -49.07
N ASN A 2 -6.18 -13.61 -49.19
CA ASN A 2 -5.13 -13.76 -48.20
C ASN A 2 -4.42 -12.42 -47.97
N ARG A 3 -4.33 -11.97 -46.72
CA ARG A 3 -3.34 -10.96 -46.32
C ARG A 3 -2.31 -11.67 -45.43
N GLY A 4 -1.14 -11.87 -46.03
CA GLY A 4 -0.01 -12.57 -45.46
C GLY A 4 0.57 -11.83 -44.26
N LEU A 5 0.82 -12.62 -43.21
CA LEU A 5 1.61 -12.28 -42.05
C LEU A 5 3.10 -12.28 -42.47
N VAL A 6 3.76 -11.12 -42.42
CA VAL A 6 5.21 -11.00 -42.60
C VAL A 6 5.83 -10.90 -41.21
N ILE A 7 6.48 -11.97 -40.76
CA ILE A 7 7.33 -11.97 -39.55
C ILE A 7 8.76 -11.74 -40.05
N PRO A 8 9.47 -10.67 -39.62
CA PRO A 8 10.86 -10.52 -39.98
C PRO A 8 11.69 -11.51 -39.15
N LEU A 9 12.40 -12.39 -39.86
CA LEU A 9 13.38 -13.30 -39.30
C LEU A 9 14.61 -12.48 -38.85
N VAL A 10 14.70 -12.18 -37.56
CA VAL A 10 15.92 -11.64 -36.95
C VAL A 10 16.87 -12.82 -36.71
N ALA A 11 17.91 -12.92 -37.55
CA ALA A 11 18.99 -13.87 -37.34
C ALA A 11 19.86 -13.41 -36.15
N LEU A 12 19.64 -14.03 -34.99
CA LEU A 12 20.48 -13.84 -33.80
C LEU A 12 21.73 -14.71 -33.95
N PHE A 13 22.88 -14.09 -34.24
CA PHE A 13 24.18 -14.76 -34.19
C PHE A 13 24.54 -15.01 -32.71
N ALA A 14 24.18 -16.18 -32.19
CA ALA A 14 24.65 -16.63 -30.88
C ALA A 14 26.11 -17.08 -31.01
N LEU A 15 27.05 -16.20 -30.65
CA LEU A 15 28.40 -16.60 -30.28
C LEU A 15 28.30 -17.46 -29.02
N ALA A 16 28.24 -18.78 -29.21
CA ALA A 16 28.38 -19.75 -28.13
C ALA A 16 29.81 -19.67 -27.60
N LEU A 17 30.02 -18.81 -26.58
CA LEU A 17 31.17 -18.93 -25.69
C LEU A 17 31.13 -20.35 -25.10
N PRO A 18 32.23 -21.12 -25.11
CA PRO A 18 32.23 -22.41 -24.46
C PRO A 18 31.90 -22.19 -22.98
N ALA A 19 30.81 -22.81 -22.52
CA ALA A 19 30.51 -22.91 -21.11
C ALA A 19 31.73 -23.53 -20.44
N ARG A 20 32.47 -22.72 -19.69
CA ARG A 20 33.65 -23.16 -18.96
C ARG A 20 33.18 -24.22 -17.98
N ALA A 21 33.48 -25.48 -18.28
CA ALA A 21 33.17 -26.60 -17.39
C ALA A 21 33.81 -26.31 -16.04
N GLN A 22 32.97 -26.14 -15.02
CA GLN A 22 33.40 -25.89 -13.66
C GLN A 22 34.14 -27.14 -13.18
N GLU A 23 35.40 -27.02 -12.77
CA GLU A 23 36.20 -28.18 -12.36
C GLU A 23 35.52 -28.92 -11.20
N PRO A 24 35.48 -30.27 -11.20
CA PRO A 24 34.76 -31.06 -10.19
C PRO A 24 35.13 -30.69 -8.74
N GLY A 25 36.35 -30.22 -8.49
CA GLY A 25 36.82 -29.80 -7.18
C GLY A 25 36.22 -28.48 -6.67
N THR A 26 35.89 -27.53 -7.55
CA THR A 26 35.41 -26.20 -7.14
C THR A 26 33.98 -26.25 -6.60
N ALA A 27 33.13 -27.11 -7.17
CA ALA A 27 31.76 -27.30 -6.73
C ALA A 27 31.66 -27.99 -5.37
N ALA A 28 32.53 -28.99 -5.12
CA ALA A 28 32.59 -29.70 -3.83
C ALA A 28 33.05 -28.78 -2.69
N VAL A 29 34.05 -27.93 -2.94
CA VAL A 29 34.54 -26.93 -1.97
C VAL A 29 33.46 -25.90 -1.65
N ALA A 30 32.76 -25.37 -2.67
CA ALA A 30 31.66 -24.44 -2.47
C ALA A 30 30.49 -25.06 -1.67
N GLN A 31 30.17 -26.33 -1.91
CA GLN A 31 29.14 -27.04 -1.15
C GLN A 31 29.54 -27.23 0.32
N SER A 32 30.78 -27.63 0.57
CA SER A 32 31.31 -27.80 1.92
C SER A 32 31.28 -26.48 2.70
N GLN A 33 31.69 -25.37 2.06
CA GLN A 33 31.64 -24.06 2.68
C GLN A 33 30.20 -23.64 3.01
N ARG A 34 29.26 -23.80 2.07
CA ARG A 34 27.84 -23.52 2.32
C ARG A 34 27.28 -24.31 3.49
N ASN A 35 27.64 -25.58 3.62
CA ASN A 35 27.22 -26.40 4.76
C ASN A 35 27.79 -25.86 6.08
N ALA A 36 29.08 -25.50 6.10
CA ALA A 36 29.71 -24.91 7.28
C ALA A 36 29.05 -23.58 7.67
N ASP A 37 28.75 -22.71 6.71
CA ASP A 37 28.07 -21.43 6.94
C ASP A 37 26.64 -21.63 7.47
N ARG A 38 25.91 -22.61 6.92
CA ARG A 38 24.57 -22.98 7.42
C ARG A 38 24.62 -23.47 8.86
N GLU A 39 25.58 -24.33 9.22
CA GLU A 39 25.76 -24.78 10.60
C GLU A 39 26.17 -23.65 11.55
N ALA A 40 27.05 -22.75 11.10
CA ALA A 40 27.42 -21.56 11.86
C ALA A 40 26.21 -20.65 12.11
N LEU A 41 25.36 -20.45 11.10
CA LEU A 41 24.11 -19.69 11.22
C LEU A 41 23.14 -20.35 12.20
N LYS A 42 22.93 -21.66 12.11
CA LYS A 42 22.07 -22.40 13.06
C LYS A 42 22.52 -22.17 14.50
N LYS A 43 23.82 -22.38 14.76
CA LYS A 43 24.40 -22.17 16.09
C LYS A 43 24.26 -20.72 16.59
N ALA A 44 24.42 -19.74 15.70
CA ALA A 44 24.24 -18.34 16.05
C ALA A 44 22.78 -18.03 16.43
N ILE A 45 21.82 -18.51 15.64
CA ILE A 45 20.38 -18.35 15.94
C ILE A 45 20.03 -19.02 17.28
N ASP A 46 20.47 -20.27 17.50
CA ASP A 46 20.22 -20.98 18.76
C ASP A 46 20.83 -20.23 19.95
N GLY A 47 22.03 -19.68 19.80
CA GLY A 47 22.70 -18.88 20.82
C GLY A 47 21.92 -17.60 21.18
N ILE A 48 21.31 -16.94 20.19
CA ILE A 48 20.45 -15.77 20.42
C ILE A 48 19.17 -16.18 21.15
N ILE A 49 18.50 -17.26 20.71
CA ILE A 49 17.24 -17.67 21.31
C ILE A 49 17.45 -18.19 22.75
N ALA A 50 18.62 -18.74 23.06
CA ALA A 50 18.98 -19.18 24.41
C ALA A 50 19.21 -18.02 25.41
N GLN A 51 19.23 -16.77 24.96
CA GLN A 51 19.41 -15.61 25.85
C GLN A 51 18.24 -15.49 26.83
N THR A 52 18.56 -15.06 28.07
CA THR A 52 17.60 -14.95 29.17
C THR A 52 16.41 -14.03 28.86
N VAL A 53 16.61 -13.00 28.04
CA VAL A 53 15.55 -12.08 27.59
C VAL A 53 14.43 -12.79 26.81
N LEU A 54 14.74 -13.92 26.15
CA LEU A 54 13.77 -14.72 25.40
C LEU A 54 13.26 -15.95 26.16
N SER A 55 13.73 -16.19 27.38
CA SER A 55 13.45 -17.41 28.15
C SER A 55 11.95 -17.68 28.43
N ARG A 56 11.12 -16.64 28.43
CA ARG A 56 9.66 -16.73 28.63
C ARG A 56 8.84 -16.53 27.35
N SER A 57 9.51 -16.42 26.20
CA SER A 57 8.88 -16.11 24.92
C SER A 57 8.66 -17.37 24.08
N ARG A 58 7.58 -17.41 23.30
CA ARG A 58 7.40 -18.36 22.20
C ARG A 58 8.07 -17.77 20.97
N VAL A 59 9.00 -18.50 20.36
CA VAL A 59 9.81 -18.02 19.23
C VAL A 59 9.72 -19.02 18.08
N GLY A 60 9.11 -18.58 16.98
CA GLY A 60 9.10 -19.27 15.70
C GLY A 60 10.14 -18.67 14.76
N VAL A 61 10.96 -19.50 14.12
CA VAL A 61 11.96 -19.08 13.12
C VAL A 61 11.94 -20.06 11.96
N GLN A 62 11.84 -19.52 10.75
CA GLN A 62 11.96 -20.28 9.52
C GLN A 62 12.89 -19.52 8.58
N VAL A 63 13.99 -20.17 8.17
CA VAL A 63 14.95 -19.63 7.22
C VAL A 63 15.01 -20.56 6.02
N VAL A 64 14.75 -20.01 4.84
CA VAL A 64 14.71 -20.75 3.57
C VAL A 64 15.68 -20.10 2.60
N SER A 65 16.47 -20.91 1.91
CA SER A 65 17.33 -20.42 0.83
C SER A 65 16.48 -20.06 -0.39
N LEU A 66 16.69 -18.87 -0.94
CA LEU A 66 16.02 -18.44 -2.18
C LEU A 66 16.63 -19.07 -3.43
N ASP A 67 17.85 -19.63 -3.34
CA ASP A 67 18.54 -20.26 -4.47
C ASP A 67 17.93 -21.62 -4.83
N ASP A 68 17.59 -22.42 -3.81
CA ASP A 68 17.18 -23.82 -3.97
C ASP A 68 15.90 -24.20 -3.19
N GLY A 69 15.30 -23.27 -2.43
CA GLY A 69 14.11 -23.51 -1.61
C GLY A 69 14.36 -24.40 -0.38
N SER A 70 15.61 -24.77 -0.09
CA SER A 70 15.93 -25.63 1.05
C SER A 70 15.78 -24.89 2.38
N VAL A 71 15.25 -25.58 3.37
CA VAL A 71 15.17 -25.07 4.75
C VAL A 71 16.57 -25.09 5.36
N VAL A 72 17.04 -23.90 5.75
CA VAL A 72 18.34 -23.69 6.40
C VAL A 72 18.21 -23.80 7.92
N TYR A 73 17.13 -23.26 8.48
CA TYR A 73 16.81 -23.32 9.90
C TYR A 73 15.30 -23.38 10.07
N SER A 74 14.84 -24.21 11.01
CA SER A 74 13.43 -24.27 11.37
C SER A 74 13.28 -24.54 12.86
N ARG A 75 12.44 -23.75 13.51
CA ARG A 75 12.04 -23.91 14.90
C ARG A 75 10.64 -23.38 15.05
N ASN A 76 9.72 -24.22 15.54
CA ASN A 76 8.32 -23.86 15.76
C ASN A 76 7.68 -23.13 14.55
N ALA A 77 8.05 -23.51 13.33
CA ALA A 77 7.68 -22.76 12.13
C ALA A 77 6.16 -22.74 11.88
N ASP A 78 5.46 -23.79 12.29
CA ASP A 78 4.01 -23.92 12.15
C ASP A 78 3.23 -23.44 13.40
N GLU A 79 3.92 -22.87 14.38
CA GLU A 79 3.30 -22.38 15.60
C GLU A 79 2.54 -21.07 15.34
N LEU A 80 1.26 -21.03 15.72
CA LEU A 80 0.47 -19.80 15.60
C LEU A 80 0.93 -18.75 16.64
N LEU A 81 1.36 -17.61 16.12
CA LEU A 81 1.85 -16.44 16.86
C LEU A 81 1.13 -15.17 16.39
N ASN A 82 1.13 -14.13 17.23
CA ASN A 82 0.65 -12.81 16.81
C ASN A 82 1.67 -12.21 15.82
N PRO A 83 1.30 -11.97 14.54
CA PRO A 83 2.24 -11.45 13.56
C PRO A 83 2.53 -9.95 13.74
N ALA A 84 1.71 -9.23 14.53
CA ALA A 84 1.70 -7.78 14.59
C ALA A 84 1.71 -7.18 13.17
N SER A 85 2.58 -6.20 12.91
CA SER A 85 2.70 -5.58 11.59
C SER A 85 3.19 -6.51 10.48
N ASN A 86 3.66 -7.73 10.76
CA ASN A 86 3.99 -8.69 9.70
C ASN A 86 2.76 -9.15 8.92
N VAL A 87 1.54 -8.96 9.45
CA VAL A 87 0.29 -9.18 8.70
C VAL A 87 0.26 -8.37 7.39
N LYS A 88 0.94 -7.23 7.35
CA LYS A 88 1.04 -6.37 6.15
C LYS A 88 1.67 -7.07 4.95
N LEU A 89 2.52 -8.08 5.16
CA LEU A 89 3.07 -8.89 4.05
C LEU A 89 1.95 -9.59 3.28
N PHE A 90 0.98 -10.18 4.00
CA PHE A 90 -0.16 -10.86 3.40
C PHE A 90 -1.14 -9.88 2.76
N THR A 91 -1.48 -8.79 3.46
CA THR A 91 -2.37 -7.75 2.93
C THR A 91 -1.82 -7.12 1.65
N SER A 92 -0.53 -6.78 1.62
CA SER A 92 0.12 -6.21 0.44
C SER A 92 0.20 -7.19 -0.73
N ALA A 93 0.52 -8.47 -0.46
CA ALA A 93 0.51 -9.49 -1.49
C ALA A 93 -0.90 -9.69 -2.08
N ALA A 94 -1.92 -9.76 -1.23
CA ALA A 94 -3.31 -9.88 -1.67
C ALA A 94 -3.76 -8.66 -2.50
N ALA A 95 -3.40 -7.45 -2.08
CA ALA A 95 -3.69 -6.22 -2.81
C ALA A 95 -3.02 -6.23 -4.20
N LEU A 96 -1.73 -6.60 -4.28
CA LEU A 96 -1.01 -6.68 -5.55
C LEU A 96 -1.62 -7.72 -6.50
N VAL A 97 -2.03 -8.89 -6.00
CA VAL A 97 -2.69 -9.92 -6.82
C VAL A 97 -4.08 -9.47 -7.28
N ARG A 98 -4.85 -8.80 -6.41
CA ARG A 98 -6.25 -8.47 -6.68
C ARG A 98 -6.44 -7.22 -7.53
N LEU A 99 -5.62 -6.20 -7.29
CA LEU A 99 -5.71 -4.88 -7.90
C LEU A 99 -4.67 -4.69 -9.01
N GLY A 100 -3.52 -5.35 -8.91
CA GLY A 100 -2.37 -5.14 -9.78
C GLY A 100 -1.50 -3.96 -9.32
N PRO A 101 -0.22 -3.92 -9.76
CA PRO A 101 0.72 -2.86 -9.38
C PRO A 101 0.37 -1.49 -9.96
N GLU A 102 -0.40 -1.46 -11.06
CA GLU A 102 -0.81 -0.22 -11.73
C GLU A 102 -2.16 0.31 -11.27
N PHE A 103 -2.78 -0.31 -10.27
CA PHE A 103 -4.03 0.19 -9.71
C PHE A 103 -3.86 1.62 -9.18
N ARG A 104 -4.87 2.44 -9.41
CA ARG A 104 -4.99 3.80 -8.87
C ARG A 104 -6.37 3.93 -8.24
N PHE A 105 -6.44 4.64 -7.12
CA PHE A 105 -7.71 5.02 -6.51
C PHE A 105 -8.25 6.26 -7.21
N ASP A 106 -9.57 6.35 -7.29
CA ASP A 106 -10.27 7.52 -7.83
C ASP A 106 -10.96 8.28 -6.70
N THR A 107 -10.88 9.61 -6.76
CA THR A 107 -11.73 10.52 -5.97
C THR A 107 -12.49 11.38 -6.96
N GLU A 108 -13.81 11.25 -6.99
CA GLU A 108 -14.64 11.84 -8.03
C GLU A 108 -15.31 13.13 -7.53
N PHE A 109 -15.32 14.14 -8.39
CA PHE A 109 -16.02 15.39 -8.18
C PHE A 109 -17.24 15.43 -9.10
N LEU A 110 -18.43 15.25 -8.53
CA LEU A 110 -19.69 15.12 -9.26
C LEU A 110 -20.59 16.32 -8.96
N VAL A 111 -21.48 16.65 -9.89
CA VAL A 111 -22.44 17.76 -9.73
C VAL A 111 -23.86 17.28 -10.00
N ASP A 112 -24.85 18.01 -9.49
CA ASP A 112 -26.24 17.79 -9.87
C ASP A 112 -26.40 17.85 -11.41
N ASP A 113 -27.36 17.08 -11.93
CA ASP A 113 -27.72 17.10 -13.35
C ASP A 113 -28.14 18.51 -13.80
N GLN A 114 -27.21 19.20 -14.46
CA GLN A 114 -27.39 20.58 -14.92
C GLN A 114 -28.41 20.69 -16.07
N SER A 115 -28.81 19.58 -16.72
CA SER A 115 -29.89 19.61 -17.73
C SER A 115 -31.25 20.02 -17.13
N LYS A 116 -31.38 19.91 -15.80
CA LYS A 116 -32.54 20.34 -15.03
C LYS A 116 -32.37 21.73 -14.40
N ALA A 117 -31.22 22.36 -14.56
CA ALA A 117 -30.95 23.68 -13.99
C ALA A 117 -31.64 24.79 -14.81
N ALA A 118 -32.36 25.67 -14.12
CA ALA A 118 -32.95 26.85 -14.76
C ALA A 118 -31.86 27.71 -15.43
N ARG A 119 -32.15 28.25 -16.63
CA ARG A 119 -31.24 29.13 -17.39
C ARG A 119 -30.64 30.22 -16.49
N PRO A 120 -29.37 30.63 -16.72
CA PRO A 120 -28.74 31.66 -15.92
C PRO A 120 -29.57 32.95 -15.94
N ARG A 121 -29.82 33.52 -14.76
CA ARG A 121 -30.37 34.88 -14.64
C ARG A 121 -29.27 35.84 -15.07
N LYS A 122 -29.60 36.86 -15.88
CA LYS A 122 -28.66 37.94 -16.23
C LYS A 122 -27.99 38.46 -14.95
N GLY A 123 -26.66 38.37 -14.88
CA GLY A 123 -25.85 38.81 -13.73
C GLY A 123 -25.18 37.67 -12.94
N GLN A 124 -25.57 36.41 -13.16
CA GLN A 124 -24.84 35.26 -12.61
C GLN A 124 -23.59 35.03 -13.49
N GLY A 125 -22.40 35.13 -12.92
CA GLY A 125 -21.15 34.91 -13.65
C GLY A 125 -21.10 33.50 -14.24
N SER A 126 -20.37 33.32 -15.34
CA SER A 126 -20.31 32.05 -16.10
C SER A 126 -19.65 30.87 -15.35
N GLY A 127 -19.34 30.99 -14.05
CA GLY A 127 -18.63 29.99 -13.24
C GLY A 127 -19.33 29.56 -11.95
N ASP A 128 -20.58 29.98 -11.71
CA ASP A 128 -21.34 29.59 -10.52
C ASP A 128 -22.03 28.23 -10.71
N LEU A 129 -21.67 27.21 -9.91
CA LEU A 129 -22.39 25.93 -9.86
C LEU A 129 -23.73 26.09 -9.15
N ARG A 130 -24.82 25.83 -9.89
CA ARG A 130 -26.19 25.75 -9.36
C ARG A 130 -26.50 24.33 -8.94
N GLY A 131 -26.46 24.08 -7.63
CA GLY A 131 -26.65 22.76 -7.05
C GLY A 131 -25.50 22.37 -6.14
N ASN A 132 -25.48 21.10 -5.77
CA ASN A 132 -24.48 20.50 -4.91
C ASN A 132 -23.24 20.09 -5.70
N LEU A 133 -22.09 20.17 -5.03
CA LEU A 133 -20.85 19.52 -5.44
C LEU A 133 -20.66 18.30 -4.54
N TYR A 134 -20.54 17.12 -5.13
CA TYR A 134 -20.29 15.87 -4.43
C TYR A 134 -18.83 15.49 -4.58
N VAL A 135 -18.20 15.07 -3.49
CA VAL A 135 -16.85 14.49 -3.46
C VAL A 135 -17.00 13.04 -3.05
N ARG A 136 -16.88 12.11 -4.00
CA ARG A 136 -17.04 10.67 -3.76
C ARG A 136 -15.68 10.00 -3.68
N GLY A 137 -15.37 9.42 -2.53
CA GLY A 137 -14.15 8.66 -2.32
C GLY A 137 -14.33 7.19 -2.68
N THR A 138 -13.30 6.57 -3.25
CA THR A 138 -13.25 5.11 -3.47
C THR A 138 -12.13 4.41 -2.69
N GLY A 139 -11.58 5.09 -1.68
CA GLY A 139 -10.55 4.57 -0.78
C GLY A 139 -9.14 5.09 -1.02
N ASP A 140 -8.95 6.26 -1.66
CA ASP A 140 -7.62 6.84 -1.87
C ASP A 140 -6.96 7.21 -0.52
N PRO A 141 -5.90 6.50 -0.09
CA PRO A 141 -5.26 6.77 1.18
C PRO A 141 -4.22 7.90 1.10
N SER A 142 -4.07 8.52 -0.08
CA SER A 142 -2.94 9.39 -0.41
C SER A 142 -3.30 10.87 -0.48
N ILE A 143 -4.55 11.25 -0.21
CA ILE A 143 -4.98 12.65 -0.19
C ILE A 143 -4.41 13.36 1.03
N THR A 144 -3.61 14.38 0.78
CA THR A 144 -3.05 15.28 1.79
C THR A 144 -3.59 16.70 1.62
N THR A 145 -3.36 17.57 2.60
CA THR A 145 -3.70 19.01 2.50
C THR A 145 -3.12 19.64 1.24
N GLU A 146 -1.88 19.30 0.86
CA GLU A 146 -1.22 19.81 -0.34
C GLU A 146 -1.92 19.36 -1.62
N LYS A 147 -2.31 18.07 -1.70
CA LYS A 147 -3.09 17.57 -2.85
C LYS A 147 -4.47 18.20 -2.90
N LEU A 148 -5.11 18.40 -1.75
CA LEU A 148 -6.40 19.07 -1.66
C LEU A 148 -6.34 20.50 -2.22
N TRP A 149 -5.27 21.24 -1.96
CA TRP A 149 -5.02 22.54 -2.60
C TRP A 149 -4.84 22.42 -4.12
N GLY A 150 -4.13 21.39 -4.60
CA GLY A 150 -4.01 21.10 -6.02
C GLY A 150 -5.36 20.86 -6.69
N ILE A 151 -6.18 20.00 -6.10
CA ILE A 151 -7.55 19.69 -6.55
C ILE A 151 -8.43 20.94 -6.57
N ALA A 152 -8.38 21.77 -5.53
CA ALA A 152 -9.14 23.03 -5.49
C ALA A 152 -8.75 23.97 -6.63
N ASN A 153 -7.45 24.05 -6.95
CA ASN A 153 -6.96 24.82 -8.10
C ASN A 153 -7.42 24.21 -9.43
N GLU A 154 -7.41 22.89 -9.59
CA GLU A 154 -7.91 22.22 -10.79
C GLU A 154 -9.39 22.52 -11.03
N LEU A 155 -10.22 22.46 -9.98
CA LEU A 155 -11.64 22.84 -10.07
C LEU A 155 -11.81 24.31 -10.44
N TYR A 156 -10.98 25.20 -9.88
CA TYR A 156 -10.98 26.61 -10.23
C TYR A 156 -10.59 26.82 -11.71
N PHE A 157 -9.56 26.15 -12.21
CA PHE A 157 -9.16 26.24 -13.63
C PHE A 157 -10.17 25.59 -14.56
N ALA A 158 -10.93 24.59 -14.10
CA ALA A 158 -12.08 24.03 -14.80
C ALA A 158 -13.29 24.98 -14.87
N GLY A 159 -13.24 26.14 -14.19
CA GLY A 159 -14.24 27.20 -14.29
C GLY A 159 -15.15 27.33 -13.06
N LEU A 160 -14.99 26.47 -12.05
CA LEU A 160 -15.74 26.59 -10.80
C LEU A 160 -15.34 27.89 -10.07
N ARG A 161 -16.31 28.72 -9.72
CA ARG A 161 -16.10 29.97 -8.96
C ARG A 161 -16.87 29.99 -7.66
N SER A 162 -18.06 29.40 -7.65
CA SER A 162 -18.87 29.26 -6.44
C SER A 162 -19.75 28.01 -6.53
N VAL A 163 -20.12 27.47 -5.37
CA VAL A 163 -21.13 26.41 -5.23
C VAL A 163 -22.30 27.02 -4.44
N SER A 164 -23.47 27.09 -5.06
CA SER A 164 -24.66 27.69 -4.42
C SER A 164 -25.48 26.71 -3.58
N GLY A 165 -25.28 25.40 -3.79
CA GLY A 165 -25.81 24.34 -2.95
C GLY A 165 -24.79 23.87 -1.91
N ASN A 166 -24.85 22.58 -1.57
CA ASN A 166 -23.98 21.97 -0.57
C ASN A 166 -22.71 21.38 -1.18
N LEU A 167 -21.64 21.34 -0.38
CA LEU A 167 -20.54 20.40 -0.58
C LEU A 167 -20.90 19.11 0.15
N VAL A 168 -21.05 18.01 -0.58
CA VAL A 168 -21.45 16.70 -0.04
C VAL A 168 -20.28 15.75 -0.11
N LEU A 169 -19.86 15.20 1.04
CA LEU A 169 -18.83 14.17 1.11
C LEU A 169 -19.49 12.79 1.07
N ASP A 170 -19.25 12.05 -0.01
CA ASP A 170 -19.76 10.71 -0.21
C ASP A 170 -18.68 9.67 0.13
N ASP A 171 -18.81 9.10 1.32
CA ASP A 171 -17.95 8.07 1.90
C ASP A 171 -18.57 6.65 1.81
N SER A 172 -19.56 6.47 0.95
CA SER A 172 -20.41 5.25 0.91
C SER A 172 -19.83 4.09 0.10
N TYR A 173 -18.68 4.25 -0.54
CA TYR A 173 -18.04 3.18 -1.31
C TYR A 173 -17.57 2.01 -0.42
N PHE A 174 -17.16 2.30 0.82
CA PHE A 174 -16.95 1.30 1.85
C PHE A 174 -18.19 1.17 2.74
N ASP A 175 -18.26 0.09 3.53
CA ASP A 175 -19.32 -0.08 4.52
C ASP A 175 -19.23 1.01 5.63
N GLY A 176 -20.14 0.99 6.60
CA GLY A 176 -20.13 1.95 7.72
C GLY A 176 -19.15 1.60 8.85
N ASN A 177 -18.39 0.50 8.75
CA ASN A 177 -17.50 0.07 9.83
C ASN A 177 -16.20 0.87 9.76
N ARG A 178 -15.97 1.69 10.78
CA ARG A 178 -14.83 2.61 10.84
C ARG A 178 -13.63 2.04 11.63
N ILE A 179 -13.84 0.95 12.35
CA ILE A 179 -12.86 0.30 13.22
C ILE A 179 -12.79 -1.19 12.86
N GLY A 180 -11.59 -1.68 12.63
CA GLY A 180 -11.37 -3.09 12.28
C GLY A 180 -11.53 -4.03 13.49
N PRO A 181 -11.84 -5.33 13.27
CA PRO A 181 -11.89 -6.31 14.35
C PRO A 181 -10.58 -6.35 15.17
N GLY A 182 -10.69 -6.43 16.50
CA GLY A 182 -9.55 -6.50 17.41
C GLY A 182 -8.93 -5.16 17.80
N PHE A 183 -9.37 -4.04 17.22
CA PHE A 183 -8.97 -2.69 17.65
C PHE A 183 -9.70 -2.23 18.92
N ASP A 184 -10.74 -2.94 19.34
CA ASP A 184 -11.46 -2.77 20.60
C ASP A 184 -10.62 -3.13 21.85
N GLN A 185 -9.39 -3.59 21.65
CA GLN A 185 -8.44 -3.94 22.71
C GLN A 185 -7.71 -2.72 23.31
N GLU A 186 -7.73 -1.57 22.63
CA GLU A 186 -7.12 -0.31 23.09
C GLU A 186 -8.08 0.85 22.79
N GLU A 187 -8.20 1.80 23.73
CA GLU A 187 -8.88 3.08 23.49
C GLU A 187 -7.81 4.17 23.39
N SER A 188 -7.54 4.66 22.19
CA SER A 188 -6.48 5.64 21.95
C SER A 188 -6.72 6.50 20.71
N ASP A 189 -6.33 7.78 20.78
CA ASP A 189 -6.34 8.75 19.67
C ASP A 189 -5.05 8.71 18.84
N ARG A 190 -4.26 7.64 18.95
CA ARG A 190 -3.01 7.49 18.18
C ARG A 190 -3.32 7.37 16.70
N ALA A 191 -2.47 7.97 15.86
CA ALA A 191 -2.67 7.98 14.40
C ALA A 191 -2.80 6.58 13.77
N TYR A 192 -2.17 5.55 14.34
CA TYR A 192 -2.32 4.18 13.82
C TYR A 192 -3.68 3.52 14.14
N MET A 193 -4.51 4.17 14.97
CA MET A 193 -5.89 3.81 15.27
C MET A 193 -6.90 4.71 14.55
N ALA A 194 -6.45 5.54 13.60
CA ALA A 194 -7.33 6.44 12.87
C ALA A 194 -8.47 5.66 12.17
N PRO A 195 -9.72 6.16 12.24
CA PRO A 195 -10.86 5.53 11.57
C PRO A 195 -10.62 5.32 10.07
N THR A 196 -11.07 4.19 9.52
CA THR A 196 -10.96 3.89 8.09
C THR A 196 -12.22 4.28 7.33
N GLY A 197 -12.09 4.84 6.14
CA GLY A 197 -13.20 5.23 5.26
C GLY A 197 -12.78 5.22 3.79
N ALA A 198 -13.75 5.38 2.90
CA ALA A 198 -13.51 5.57 1.46
C ALA A 198 -13.00 6.98 1.15
N LEU A 199 -13.25 7.95 2.03
CA LEU A 199 -12.64 9.27 2.07
C LEU A 199 -11.65 9.35 3.23
N SER A 200 -10.46 9.88 2.92
CA SER A 200 -9.41 10.14 3.90
C SER A 200 -8.71 11.44 3.56
N LEU A 201 -8.37 12.24 4.57
CA LEU A 201 -7.50 13.41 4.44
C LEU A 201 -6.40 13.30 5.49
N ASN A 202 -5.13 13.38 5.07
CA ASN A 202 -3.96 13.24 5.95
C ASN A 202 -4.03 11.98 6.83
N TRP A 203 -4.40 10.84 6.24
CA TRP A 203 -4.56 9.56 6.94
C TRP A 203 -5.56 9.60 8.12
N ASN A 204 -6.53 10.52 8.07
CA ASN A 204 -7.48 10.80 9.15
C ASN A 204 -6.81 11.18 10.48
N ALA A 205 -5.64 11.81 10.40
CA ALA A 205 -4.88 12.29 11.55
C ALA A 205 -4.59 13.79 11.45
N ILE A 206 -4.47 14.44 12.62
CA ILE A 206 -4.10 15.86 12.73
C ILE A 206 -2.90 16.02 13.67
N GLY A 207 -2.06 17.00 13.38
CA GLY A 207 -1.01 17.44 14.29
C GLY A 207 -1.58 18.40 15.34
N VAL A 208 -1.40 18.09 16.62
CA VAL A 208 -1.76 18.98 17.73
C VAL A 208 -0.50 19.62 18.28
N TYR A 209 -0.40 20.94 18.18
CA TYR A 209 0.73 21.72 18.69
C TYR A 209 0.30 22.47 19.94
N LEU A 210 0.94 22.17 21.07
CA LEU A 210 0.70 22.86 22.33
C LEU A 210 1.86 23.81 22.62
N SER A 211 1.55 25.02 23.07
CA SER A 211 2.52 26.00 23.54
C SER A 211 2.01 26.63 24.83
N PRO A 212 2.87 26.86 25.83
CA PRO A 212 2.46 27.51 27.07
C PRO A 212 1.98 28.94 26.77
N GLY A 213 0.87 29.34 27.39
CA GLY A 213 0.43 30.73 27.41
C GLY A 213 1.26 31.59 28.38
N ALA A 214 1.06 32.90 28.36
CA ALA A 214 1.53 33.75 29.45
C ALA A 214 0.85 33.30 30.76
N SER A 215 1.60 33.28 31.87
CA SER A 215 1.03 33.02 33.20
C SER A 215 -0.16 33.96 33.45
N PRO A 216 -1.27 33.47 34.03
CA PRO A 216 -2.45 34.28 34.30
C PRO A 216 -2.15 35.49 35.21
#